data_AF-A0A536K2X8-F1
#
_entry.id   AF-A0A536K2X8-F1
#
_cell.length_a   1.000
_cell.length_b   1.000
_cell.length_c   1.000
_cell.angle_alpha   90.00
_cell.angle_beta   90.00
_cell.angle_gamma   90.00
#
_symmetry.space_group_name_H-M   'P 1'
#
loop_
_entity.id
_entity.type
_entity.pdbx_description
1 polymer ?
#
loop_
_entity_poly.entity_id
_entity_poly.type
_entity_poly.pdbx_seq_one_letter_code
_entity_poly.pdbx_strand_id
1 'polypeptide(L)' 'CTGEIVGRYEQVLRADGTVAGERFVDDETRIACPWHGWEYDLETGENTADRRFKLRRFEIRIRDGEAYVVA' A
#
# COMPACT_ATOMS: atom_id res chain seq x y z
N CYS A 1 -10.23 1.22 -4.56
CA CYS A 1 -9.19 0.17 -4.44
C CYS A 1 -9.80 -1.17 -4.76
N THR A 2 -9.19 -1.97 -5.63
CA THR A 2 -9.65 -3.34 -5.91
C THR A 2 -9.29 -4.32 -4.79
N GLY A 3 -8.50 -3.89 -3.81
CA GLY A 3 -8.08 -4.74 -2.69
C GLY A 3 -6.74 -5.43 -2.90
N GLU A 4 -6.04 -5.17 -4.01
CA GLU A 4 -4.76 -5.81 -4.29
C GLU A 4 -3.69 -5.28 -3.31
N ILE A 5 -3.10 -6.22 -2.57
CA ILE A 5 -2.03 -5.98 -1.62
C ILE A 5 -0.71 -6.32 -2.31
N VAL A 6 0.19 -5.35 -2.35
CA VAL A 6 1.50 -5.44 -2.99
C VAL A 6 2.59 -4.89 -2.07
N GLY A 7 3.84 -5.27 -2.31
CA GLY A 7 4.98 -4.57 -1.70
C GLY A 7 5.10 -3.12 -2.22
N ARG A 8 6.03 -2.35 -1.67
CA ARG A 8 6.36 -1.02 -2.19
C ARG A 8 6.90 -1.11 -3.61
N TYR A 9 6.29 -0.39 -4.55
CA TYR A 9 6.84 -0.24 -5.90
C TYR A 9 8.10 0.64 -5.88
N GLU A 10 9.15 0.16 -6.53
CA GLU A 10 10.38 0.92 -6.77
C GLU A 10 10.76 0.86 -8.25
N GLN A 11 10.98 2.05 -8.83
CA GLN A 11 11.59 2.17 -10.15
C GLN A 11 13.12 2.19 -9.99
N VAL A 12 13.79 1.21 -10.59
CA VAL A 12 15.25 1.11 -10.54
C VAL A 12 15.83 1.95 -11.67
N LEU A 13 16.64 2.94 -11.33
CA LEU A 13 17.28 3.85 -12.29
C LEU A 13 18.74 3.47 -12.52
N ARG A 14 19.21 3.61 -13.76
CA ARG A 14 20.63 3.62 -14.11
C ARG A 14 21.26 4.95 -13.70
N ALA A 15 22.59 4.99 -13.69
CA ALA A 15 23.34 6.20 -13.35
C ALA A 15 23.03 7.40 -14.29
N ASP A 16 22.61 7.13 -15.53
CA ASP A 16 22.20 8.15 -16.51
C ASP A 16 20.72 8.59 -16.36
N GLY A 17 20.01 8.08 -15.36
CA GLY A 17 18.60 8.36 -15.12
C GLY A 17 17.62 7.55 -15.97
N THR A 18 18.09 6.66 -16.84
CA THR A 18 17.21 5.76 -17.60
C THR A 18 16.68 4.62 -16.72
N VAL A 19 15.48 4.13 -17.03
CA VAL A 19 14.84 3.03 -16.28
C VAL A 19 15.57 1.72 -16.53
N ALA A 20 16.14 1.13 -15.48
CA ALA A 20 16.78 -0.18 -15.49
C ALA A 20 15.77 -1.32 -15.30
N GLY A 21 14.68 -1.06 -14.60
CA GLY A 21 13.61 -2.01 -14.33
C GLY A 21 12.71 -1.53 -13.20
N GLU A 22 11.87 -2.44 -12.73
CA GLU A 22 10.96 -2.23 -11.61
C GLU A 22 11.01 -3.43 -10.67
N ARG A 23 10.68 -3.18 -9.40
CA ARG A 23 10.55 -4.23 -8.39
C ARG A 23 9.51 -3.84 -7.35
N PHE A 24 8.95 -4.86 -6.72
CA PHE A 24 8.20 -4.72 -5.49
C PHE A 24 9.09 -5.17 -4.33
N VAL A 25 9.10 -4.41 -3.25
CA VAL A 25 9.86 -4.71 -2.03
C VAL A 25 8.88 -5.00 -0.90
N ASP A 26 9.04 -6.15 -0.25
CA ASP A 26 8.10 -6.64 0.78
C ASP A 26 8.38 -6.06 2.19
N ASP A 27 9.14 -4.96 2.28
CA ASP A 27 9.43 -4.29 3.56
C ASP A 27 8.27 -3.40 4.04
N GLU A 28 7.43 -2.93 3.11
CA GLU A 28 6.22 -2.16 3.38
C GLU A 28 5.06 -2.65 2.51
N THR A 29 4.05 -3.22 3.15
CA THR A 29 2.84 -3.70 2.48
C THR A 29 1.90 -2.55 2.17
N ARG A 30 1.44 -2.46 0.92
CA ARG A 30 0.58 -1.39 0.41
C ARG A 30 -0.63 -1.93 -0.31
N ILE A 31 -1.68 -1.11 -0.36
CA ILE A 31 -2.84 -1.33 -1.22
C ILE A 31 -2.82 -0.31 -2.36
N ALA A 32 -2.91 -0.79 -3.60
CA ALA A 32 -2.89 0.05 -4.79
C ALA A 32 -4.31 0.35 -5.31
N CYS A 33 -4.53 1.61 -5.70
CA CYS A 33 -5.78 2.04 -6.32
C CYS A 33 -5.72 1.79 -7.84
N PRO A 34 -6.65 1.01 -8.42
CA PRO A 34 -6.61 0.59 -9.83
C PRO A 34 -6.85 1.73 -10.83
N TRP A 35 -7.35 2.88 -10.37
CA TRP A 35 -7.75 3.96 -11.27
C TRP A 35 -6.64 4.98 -11.49
N HIS A 36 -5.91 5.32 -10.42
CA HIS A 36 -4.95 6.43 -10.44
C HIS A 36 -3.56 6.04 -9.92
N GLY A 37 -3.35 4.76 -9.61
CA GLY A 37 -2.05 4.23 -9.15
C GLY A 37 -1.62 4.69 -7.76
N TRP A 38 -2.50 5.35 -7.00
CA TRP A 38 -2.21 5.74 -5.63
C TRP A 38 -2.01 4.53 -4.74
N GLU A 39 -0.93 4.55 -3.99
CA GLU A 39 -0.64 3.54 -2.98
C GLU A 39 -0.93 4.10 -1.59
N TYR A 40 -1.39 3.22 -0.72
CA TYR A 40 -1.61 3.52 0.67
C TYR A 40 -0.91 2.49 1.54
N ASP A 41 -0.22 2.97 2.55
CA ASP A 41 0.36 2.12 3.59
C ASP A 41 -0.77 1.37 4.32
N LEU A 42 -0.65 0.04 4.42
CA LEU A 42 -1.74 -0.80 4.92
C LEU A 42 -1.95 -0.64 6.43
N GLU A 43 -0.92 -0.28 7.19
CA GLU A 43 -1.00 -0.11 8.65
C GLU A 43 -1.58 1.25 9.06
N THR A 44 -1.22 2.30 8.34
CA THR A 44 -1.53 3.69 8.66
C THR A 44 -2.67 4.26 7.84
N GLY A 45 -2.94 3.69 6.66
CA GLY A 45 -3.88 4.21 5.68
C GLY A 45 -3.39 5.49 4.99
N GLU A 46 -2.16 5.94 5.23
CA GLU A 46 -1.62 7.14 4.60
C GLU A 46 -1.34 6.90 3.12
N ASN A 47 -1.73 7.86 2.27
CA ASN A 47 -1.30 7.86 0.88
C ASN A 47 0.19 8.21 0.79
N THR A 48 0.93 7.47 -0.03
CA THR A 48 2.39 7.59 -0.14
C THR A 48 2.83 8.78 -1.01
N ALA A 49 1.96 9.26 -1.90
CA ALA A 49 2.24 10.39 -2.79
C ALA A 49 1.77 11.73 -2.20
N ASP A 50 0.63 11.74 -1.50
CA ASP A 50 0.04 12.94 -0.92
C ASP A 50 -0.71 12.62 0.39
N ARG A 51 -0.05 12.92 1.51
CA ARG A 51 -0.54 12.62 2.88
C ARG A 51 -1.82 13.36 3.27
N ARG A 52 -2.35 14.25 2.43
CA ARG A 52 -3.69 14.85 2.60
C ARG A 52 -4.80 13.81 2.36
N PHE A 53 -4.53 12.79 1.55
CA PHE A 53 -5.45 11.70 1.31
C PHE A 53 -5.08 10.52 2.22
N LYS A 54 -6.08 10.00 2.95
CA LYS A 54 -5.90 8.85 3.85
C LYS A 54 -7.12 7.95 3.82
N LEU A 55 -6.90 6.65 3.87
CA LEU A 55 -7.94 5.65 4.08
C LEU A 55 -8.31 5.59 5.57
N ARG A 56 -9.58 5.28 5.85
CA ARG A 56 -10.04 5.04 7.22
C ARG A 56 -9.46 3.71 7.71
N ARG A 57 -8.88 3.74 8.91
CA ARG A 57 -8.45 2.53 9.63
C ARG A 57 -9.58 1.98 10.49
N PHE A 58 -9.55 0.67 10.69
CA PHE A 58 -10.47 -0.06 11.56
C PHE A 58 -9.66 -0.91 12.51
N GLU A 59 -10.02 -0.90 13.79
CA GLU A 59 -9.48 -1.87 14.74
C GLU A 59 -10.11 -3.24 14.44
N ILE A 60 -9.24 -4.25 14.33
CA ILE A 60 -9.64 -5.63 14.10
C ILE A 60 -9.34 -6.46 15.35
N ARG A 61 -10.32 -7.27 15.77
CA ARG A 61 -10.16 -8.29 16.82
C ARG A 61 -10.33 -9.67 16.21
N ILE A 62 -9.44 -10.59 16.58
CA ILE A 62 -9.55 -12.00 16.18
C ILE A 62 -10.15 -12.77 17.35
N ARG A 63 -11.24 -13.50 17.11
CA ARG A 63 -11.88 -14.38 18.09
C ARG A 63 -12.31 -15.67 17.37
N ASP A 64 -11.95 -16.81 17.94
CA ASP A 64 -12.34 -18.14 17.44
C ASP A 64 -11.99 -18.36 15.95
N GLY A 65 -10.89 -17.74 15.48
CA GLY A 65 -10.43 -17.81 14.08
C GLY A 65 -11.10 -16.82 13.13
N GLU A 66 -12.04 -16.01 13.61
CA GLU A 66 -12.77 -15.02 12.81
C GLU A 66 -12.30 -13.59 13.12
N ALA A 67 -12.32 -12.72 12.11
CA ALA A 67 -11.95 -11.31 12.22
C ALA A 67 -13.19 -10.42 12.37
N TYR A 68 -13.16 -9.54 13.37
CA TYR A 68 -14.24 -8.62 13.71
C TYR A 68 -13.77 -7.17 13.65
N VAL A 69 -14.54 -6.30 13.00
CA VAL A 69 -14.34 -4.85 13.08
C VAL A 69 -14.93 -4.35 14.40
N VAL A 70 -14.14 -3.61 15.17
CA VAL A 70 -14.62 -2.95 16.39
C VAL A 70 -15.23 -1.59 15.98
N ALA A 71 -16.46 -1.34 16.43
CA ALA A 71 -17.20 -0.10 16.21
C ALA A 71 -16.99 0.90 17.35
#